data_AF-A0A9D4YDF5-F1
#
_entry.id   AF-A0A9D4YDF5-F1
#
_cell.length_a   1.000
_cell.length_b   1.000
_cell.length_c   1.000
_cell.angle_alpha   90.00
_cell.angle_beta   90.00
_cell.angle_gamma   90.00
#
_symmetry.space_group_name_H-M   'P 1'
#
loop_
_entity.id
_entity.type
_entity.pdbx_description
1 polymer ?
#
loop_
_entity_poly.entity_id
_entity_poly.type
_entity_poly.pdbx_seq_one_letter_code
_entity_poly.pdbx_strand_id
1 'polypeptide(L)'
;MEFVWNGKPVTLVGDSSLASQSLSLYRILALVQKADIAEFFAITHSSPAPRSELDSMFPGDLPILFTDLLKRFVAIFAQPTGLPPHRSVDHRIHLIEGSKPVNVRPYRYPQFQKVEMEKLVKEMLDQGIITPSHAGYVLNTVLAPLLGLPLNTQAASEAKKVLVSSLPTIENIWLKRDGQFLLGSFRPSIADLSLISDEKDHDRIIGPYKKVQEWIESTKNATKPHFD
;
A
#
# COMPACT_ATOMS: atom_id res chain seq x y z
N MET A 1 52.59 13.17 -18.40
CA MET A 1 52.75 11.93 -17.58
C MET A 1 54.11 11.35 -17.93
N GLU A 2 54.93 10.95 -16.95
CA GLU A 2 56.30 10.49 -17.21
C GLU A 2 56.47 9.03 -16.79
N PHE A 3 57.13 8.23 -17.64
CA PHE A 3 57.45 6.83 -17.35
C PHE A 3 58.72 6.39 -18.08
N VAL A 4 59.30 5.25 -17.71
CA VAL A 4 60.51 4.71 -18.33
C VAL A 4 60.13 3.56 -19.27
N TRP A 5 60.55 3.62 -20.53
CA TRP A 5 60.35 2.55 -21.51
C TRP A 5 61.69 2.17 -22.14
N ASN A 6 62.03 0.88 -22.12
CA ASN A 6 63.33 0.34 -22.57
C ASN A 6 64.54 1.08 -21.96
N GLY A 7 64.47 1.41 -20.67
CA GLY A 7 65.54 2.10 -19.95
C GLY A 7 65.71 3.58 -20.30
N LYS A 8 64.83 4.15 -21.13
CA LYS A 8 64.84 5.58 -21.47
C LYS A 8 63.64 6.29 -20.83
N PRO A 9 63.84 7.48 -20.23
CA PRO A 9 62.74 8.28 -19.74
C PRO A 9 61.91 8.81 -20.92
N VAL A 10 60.58 8.63 -20.83
CA VAL A 10 59.60 9.08 -21.81
C VAL A 10 58.58 9.97 -21.10
N THR A 11 58.39 11.17 -21.64
CA THR A 11 57.38 12.13 -21.18
C THR A 11 56.26 12.17 -22.21
N LEU A 12 55.06 11.74 -21.81
CA LEU A 12 53.85 11.98 -22.60
C LEU A 12 53.50 13.46 -22.50
N VAL A 13 53.60 14.13 -23.64
CA VAL A 13 53.13 15.49 -23.85
C VAL A 13 51.91 15.41 -24.78
N GLY A 14 50.81 16.07 -24.43
CA GLY A 14 49.67 16.18 -25.33
C GLY A 14 50.03 17.07 -26.50
N ASP A 15 49.65 16.68 -27.72
CA ASP A 15 49.84 17.51 -28.90
C ASP A 15 48.78 18.62 -28.94
N SER A 16 49.17 19.84 -28.57
CA SER A 16 48.30 21.02 -28.54
C SER A 16 48.06 21.63 -29.93
N SER A 17 48.67 21.10 -31.00
CA SER A 17 48.43 21.53 -32.38
C SER A 17 47.23 20.85 -33.05
N LEU A 18 46.71 19.78 -32.43
CA LEU A 18 45.51 19.08 -32.89
C LEU A 18 44.26 19.91 -32.53
N ALA A 19 43.82 20.75 -33.46
CA ALA A 19 42.51 21.38 -33.39
C ALA A 19 41.42 20.31 -33.54
N SER A 20 40.96 19.77 -32.40
CA SER A 20 39.80 18.87 -32.37
C SER A 20 38.56 19.62 -32.84
N GLN A 21 38.13 19.34 -34.07
CA GLN A 21 36.89 19.87 -34.61
C GLN A 21 35.74 18.90 -34.32
N SER A 22 34.65 19.41 -33.75
CA SER A 22 33.42 18.65 -33.65
C SER A 22 32.86 18.39 -35.06
N LEU A 23 32.61 17.13 -35.39
CA LEU A 23 32.01 16.71 -36.65
C LEU A 23 30.58 16.25 -36.43
N SER A 24 29.70 16.55 -37.40
CA SER A 24 28.37 15.96 -37.42
C SER A 24 28.43 14.49 -37.85
N LEU A 25 27.44 13.71 -37.43
CA LEU A 25 27.33 12.28 -37.73
C LEU A 25 27.34 11.99 -39.24
N TYR A 26 26.68 12.85 -40.03
CA TYR A 26 26.69 12.78 -41.50
C TYR A 26 28.11 12.91 -42.09
N ARG A 27 28.94 13.81 -41.55
CA ARG A 27 30.33 13.97 -42.01
C ARG A 27 31.19 12.77 -41.65
N ILE A 28 30.98 12.18 -40.47
CA ILE A 28 31.66 10.94 -40.07
C ILE A 28 31.31 9.81 -41.05
N LEU A 29 30.02 9.63 -41.38
CA LEU A 29 29.58 8.63 -42.36
C LEU A 29 30.21 8.86 -43.74
N ALA A 30 30.30 10.10 -44.20
CA ALA A 30 30.93 10.44 -45.47
C ALA A 30 32.43 10.10 -45.50
N LEU A 31 33.14 10.31 -44.38
CA LEU A 31 34.56 9.96 -44.24
C LEU A 31 34.77 8.43 -44.23
N VAL A 32 33.89 7.67 -43.56
CA VAL A 32 33.90 6.20 -43.59
C VAL A 32 33.70 5.68 -45.02
N GLN A 33 32.74 6.25 -45.76
CA GLN A 33 32.45 5.83 -47.14
C GLN A 33 33.59 6.10 -48.12
N LYS A 34 34.39 7.15 -47.86
CA LYS A 34 35.53 7.54 -48.70
C LYS A 34 36.85 6.88 -48.29
N ALA A 35 36.86 6.06 -47.23
CA ALA A 35 38.07 5.50 -46.63
C ALA A 35 39.09 6.57 -46.17
N ASP A 36 38.61 7.77 -45.83
CA ASP A 36 39.43 8.89 -45.33
C ASP A 36 39.64 8.82 -43.79
N ILE A 37 39.48 7.63 -43.21
CA ILE A 37 39.65 7.38 -41.77
C ILE A 37 40.66 6.24 -41.59
N ALA A 38 41.76 6.54 -40.89
CA ALA A 38 42.74 5.52 -40.51
C ALA A 38 42.22 4.64 -39.37
N GLU A 39 41.73 5.25 -38.29
CA GLU A 39 41.24 4.55 -37.10
C GLU A 39 40.04 5.29 -36.48
N PHE A 40 39.10 4.53 -35.91
CA PHE A 40 37.89 5.05 -35.27
C PHE A 40 37.76 4.48 -33.85
N PHE A 41 37.69 5.37 -32.86
CA PHE A 41 37.56 5.01 -31.45
C PHE A 41 36.24 5.54 -30.90
N ALA A 42 35.44 4.67 -30.29
CA ALA A 42 34.22 5.05 -29.59
C ALA A 42 34.43 4.94 -28.08
N ILE A 43 34.22 6.05 -27.36
CA ILE A 43 34.16 6.04 -25.90
C ILE A 43 32.71 5.80 -25.51
N THR A 44 32.43 4.62 -24.96
CA THR A 44 31.13 4.29 -24.38
C THR A 44 31.23 4.35 -22.86
N HIS A 45 30.20 4.90 -22.23
CA HIS A 45 30.01 4.68 -20.79
C HIS A 45 29.49 3.26 -20.63
N SER A 46 30.26 2.37 -19.98
CA SER A 46 29.73 1.08 -19.58
C SER A 46 28.67 1.34 -18.51
N SER A 47 27.40 1.41 -18.91
CA SER A 47 26.33 1.16 -17.94
C SER A 47 26.65 -0.21 -17.36
N PRO A 48 26.85 -0.34 -16.03
CA PRO A 48 27.00 -1.66 -15.45
C PRO A 48 25.79 -2.48 -15.91
N ALA A 49 26.05 -3.71 -16.34
CA ALA A 49 24.99 -4.68 -16.65
C ALA A 49 23.90 -4.59 -15.58
N PRO A 50 22.61 -4.80 -15.90
CA PRO A 50 21.55 -4.71 -14.90
C PRO A 50 21.92 -5.66 -13.75
N ARG A 51 22.46 -5.09 -12.67
CA ARG A 51 22.71 -5.80 -11.43
C ARG A 51 21.33 -6.31 -11.03
N SER A 52 21.23 -7.57 -10.60
CA SER A 52 19.98 -8.03 -9.99
C SER A 52 19.59 -6.99 -8.93
N GLU A 53 18.30 -6.64 -8.81
CA GLU A 53 17.83 -5.62 -7.84
C GLU A 53 18.40 -5.89 -6.43
N LEU A 54 18.61 -7.18 -6.11
CA LEU A 54 19.26 -7.69 -4.91
C LEU A 54 20.70 -7.21 -4.70
N ASP A 55 21.52 -7.09 -5.75
CA ASP A 55 22.91 -6.61 -5.65
C ASP A 55 23.02 -5.07 -5.64
N SER A 56 21.94 -4.35 -5.98
CA SER A 56 21.85 -2.89 -5.81
C SER A 56 21.30 -2.47 -4.44
N MET A 57 20.68 -3.40 -3.72
CA MET A 57 19.94 -3.13 -2.48
C MET A 57 20.85 -2.90 -1.28
N PHE A 58 22.09 -3.41 -1.33
CA PHE A 58 23.06 -3.30 -0.24
C PHE A 58 24.44 -2.85 -0.77
N PRO A 59 25.24 -2.12 0.05
CA PRO A 59 26.58 -1.69 -0.36
C PRO A 59 27.49 -2.88 -0.71
N GLY A 60 28.28 -2.74 -1.78
CA GLY A 60 29.18 -3.81 -2.26
C GLY A 60 30.42 -4.05 -1.38
N ASP A 61 30.73 -3.11 -0.48
CA ASP A 61 31.93 -3.17 0.37
C ASP A 61 31.66 -3.89 1.71
N LEU A 62 30.51 -4.54 1.84
CA LEU A 62 30.12 -5.23 3.06
C LEU A 62 30.86 -6.57 3.21
N PRO A 63 31.37 -6.91 4.40
CA PRO A 63 31.94 -8.23 4.64
C PRO A 63 30.94 -9.34 4.32
N ILE A 64 31.43 -10.46 3.77
CA ILE A 64 30.62 -11.57 3.23
C ILE A 64 29.54 -12.05 4.21
N LEU A 65 29.88 -12.16 5.50
CA LEU A 65 28.93 -12.58 6.54
C LEU A 65 27.69 -11.68 6.64
N PHE A 66 27.86 -10.37 6.47
CA PHE A 66 26.74 -9.42 6.49
C PHE A 66 25.96 -9.47 5.17
N THR A 67 26.65 -9.61 4.03
CA THR A 67 26.01 -9.76 2.73
C THR A 67 25.10 -11.00 2.69
N ASP A 68 25.57 -12.12 3.20
CA ASP A 68 24.80 -13.37 3.27
C ASP A 68 23.60 -13.23 4.20
N LEU A 69 23.77 -12.57 5.35
CA LEU A 69 22.68 -12.30 6.29
C LEU A 69 21.59 -11.41 5.66
N LEU A 70 21.99 -10.33 5.00
CA LEU A 70 21.06 -9.39 4.36
C LEU A 70 20.33 -10.04 3.19
N LYS A 71 21.03 -10.82 2.35
CA LYS A 71 20.42 -11.61 1.27
C LYS A 71 19.42 -12.63 1.81
N ARG A 72 19.74 -13.29 2.94
CA ARG A 72 18.83 -14.26 3.60
C ARG A 72 17.54 -13.61 4.09
N PHE A 73 17.59 -12.36 4.55
CA PHE A 73 16.44 -11.65 5.11
C PHE A 73 15.93 -10.53 4.20
N VAL A 74 16.16 -10.63 2.88
CA VAL A 74 15.75 -9.62 1.90
C VAL A 74 14.26 -9.28 1.99
N ALA A 75 13.42 -10.27 2.30
CA ALA A 75 11.97 -10.10 2.42
C ALA A 75 11.56 -9.11 3.53
N ILE A 76 12.38 -8.90 4.56
CA ILE A 76 12.10 -7.93 5.64
C ILE A 76 12.16 -6.49 5.12
N PHE A 77 13.00 -6.26 4.12
CA PHE A 77 13.24 -4.94 3.52
C PHE A 77 12.37 -4.70 2.27
N ALA A 78 11.63 -5.72 1.83
CA ALA A 78 10.68 -5.57 0.73
C ALA A 78 9.52 -4.64 1.16
N GLN A 79 8.98 -3.88 0.21
CA GLN A 79 7.82 -3.05 0.49
C GLN A 79 6.64 -3.94 0.91
N PRO A 80 5.98 -3.65 2.05
CA PRO A 80 4.84 -4.44 2.48
C PRO A 80 3.68 -4.26 1.50
N THR A 81 3.15 -5.38 1.00
CA THR A 81 2.04 -5.43 0.04
C THR A 81 0.70 -5.80 0.68
N GLY A 82 0.67 -5.94 2.01
CA GLY A 82 -0.52 -6.32 2.75
C GLY A 82 -0.33 -6.29 4.26
N LEU A 83 -1.34 -6.78 4.98
CA LEU A 83 -1.33 -6.83 6.44
C LEU A 83 -0.20 -7.74 6.95
N PRO A 84 0.43 -7.40 8.08
CA PRO A 84 1.37 -8.29 8.72
C PRO A 84 0.70 -9.63 9.06
N PRO A 85 1.46 -10.74 9.06
CA PRO A 85 0.93 -12.04 9.45
C PRO A 85 0.32 -11.99 10.84
N HIS A 86 -0.71 -12.80 11.06
CA HIS A 86 -1.44 -12.85 12.32
C HIS A 86 -0.48 -13.14 13.48
N ARG A 87 -0.60 -12.33 14.54
CA ARG A 87 0.22 -12.46 15.77
C ARG A 87 -0.67 -13.03 16.88
N SER A 88 -0.05 -13.69 17.85
CA SER A 88 -0.77 -14.20 19.04
C SER A 88 -1.37 -13.09 19.92
N VAL A 89 -0.88 -11.85 19.77
CA VAL A 89 -1.35 -10.67 20.49
C VAL A 89 -1.84 -9.65 19.48
N ASP A 90 -3.15 -9.40 19.49
CA ASP A 90 -3.76 -8.29 18.77
C ASP A 90 -3.70 -7.01 19.59
N HIS A 91 -3.37 -5.89 18.93
CA HIS A 91 -3.44 -4.58 19.54
C HIS A 91 -4.91 -4.15 19.66
N ARG A 92 -5.35 -3.82 20.87
CA ARG A 92 -6.70 -3.30 21.14
C ARG A 92 -6.61 -1.88 21.68
N ILE A 93 -7.42 -0.99 21.11
CA ILE A 93 -7.64 0.35 21.65
C ILE A 93 -8.72 0.21 22.71
N HIS A 94 -8.34 0.33 23.98
CA HIS A 94 -9.30 0.31 25.09
C HIS A 94 -9.98 1.68 25.19
N LEU A 95 -11.31 1.69 25.07
CA LEU A 95 -12.09 2.91 25.25
C LEU A 95 -12.49 3.06 26.72
N ILE A 96 -12.60 4.31 27.16
CA ILE A 96 -13.16 4.63 28.48
C ILE A 96 -14.67 4.36 28.42
N GLU A 97 -15.19 3.70 29.45
CA GLU A 97 -16.62 3.41 29.56
C GLU A 97 -17.45 4.71 29.51
N GLY A 98 -18.54 4.69 28.73
CA GLY A 98 -19.38 5.87 28.50
C GLY A 98 -18.80 6.91 27.53
N SER A 99 -17.62 6.67 26.94
CA SER A 99 -17.07 7.56 25.91
C SER A 99 -17.96 7.60 24.66
N LYS A 100 -18.19 8.81 24.13
CA LYS A 100 -19.00 9.02 22.93
C LYS A 100 -18.12 8.97 21.67
N PRO A 101 -18.61 8.40 20.55
CA PRO A 101 -17.90 8.46 19.28
C PRO A 101 -17.62 9.89 18.86
N VAL A 102 -16.40 10.15 18.39
CA VAL A 102 -16.00 11.45 17.85
C VAL A 102 -16.43 11.54 16.40
N ASN A 103 -17.39 12.41 16.10
CA ASN A 103 -17.79 12.75 14.73
C ASN A 103 -17.51 14.23 14.47
N VAL A 104 -16.44 14.50 13.72
CA VAL A 104 -16.02 15.86 13.37
C VAL A 104 -16.17 16.03 11.86
N ARG A 105 -16.65 17.21 11.46
CA ARG A 105 -16.76 17.55 10.03
C ARG A 105 -15.37 17.52 9.37
N PRO A 106 -15.23 16.91 8.18
CA PRO A 106 -13.97 16.96 7.44
C PRO A 106 -13.47 18.40 7.25
N TYR A 107 -12.18 18.62 7.47
CA TYR A 107 -11.55 19.91 7.27
C TYR A 107 -11.56 20.31 5.78
N ARG A 108 -11.67 21.62 5.50
CA ARG A 108 -11.63 22.13 4.12
C ARG A 108 -10.19 22.36 3.70
N TYR A 109 -9.71 21.61 2.71
CA TYR A 109 -8.37 21.75 2.17
C TYR A 109 -8.35 22.58 0.88
N PRO A 110 -7.33 23.44 0.68
CA PRO A 110 -7.02 24.01 -0.64
C PRO A 110 -6.86 22.93 -1.71
N GLN A 111 -7.20 23.27 -2.96
CA GLN A 111 -7.25 22.29 -4.06
C GLN A 111 -5.95 21.50 -4.25
N PHE A 112 -4.78 22.16 -4.16
CA PHE A 112 -3.49 21.49 -4.32
C PHE A 112 -3.22 20.43 -3.23
N GLN A 113 -3.62 20.70 -1.99
CA GLN A 113 -3.47 19.74 -0.89
C GLN A 113 -4.42 18.57 -1.06
N LYS A 114 -5.65 18.84 -1.47
CA LYS A 114 -6.63 17.78 -1.76
C LYS A 114 -6.12 16.83 -2.83
N VAL A 115 -5.56 17.35 -3.93
CA VAL A 115 -5.03 16.52 -5.03
C VAL A 115 -3.90 15.60 -4.53
N GLU A 116 -2.96 16.13 -3.74
CA GLU A 116 -1.87 15.31 -3.20
C GLU A 116 -2.40 14.28 -2.19
N MET A 117 -3.35 14.66 -1.34
CA MET A 117 -3.99 13.73 -0.41
C MET A 117 -4.73 12.61 -1.15
N GLU A 118 -5.47 12.91 -2.21
CA GLU A 118 -6.18 11.91 -3.01
C GLU A 118 -5.20 10.93 -3.68
N LYS A 119 -4.07 11.45 -4.17
CA LYS A 119 -2.99 10.62 -4.71
C LYS A 119 -2.40 9.69 -3.65
N LEU A 120 -2.05 10.21 -2.49
CA LEU A 120 -1.50 9.41 -1.38
C LEU A 120 -2.49 8.36 -0.88
N VAL A 121 -3.78 8.72 -0.77
CA VAL A 121 -4.85 7.78 -0.40
C VAL A 121 -4.95 6.65 -1.42
N LYS A 122 -4.88 6.97 -2.72
CA LYS A 122 -4.87 5.96 -3.78
C LYS A 122 -3.67 5.03 -3.65
N GLU A 123 -2.47 5.58 -3.48
CA GLU A 123 -1.25 4.77 -3.31
C GLU A 123 -1.35 3.86 -2.08
N MET A 124 -1.87 4.36 -0.96
CA MET A 124 -2.06 3.56 0.26
C MET A 124 -3.12 2.47 0.09
N LEU A 125 -4.18 2.72 -0.70
CA LEU A 125 -5.18 1.71 -1.06
C LEU A 125 -4.56 0.63 -1.94
N ASP A 126 -3.82 1.02 -2.97
CA ASP A 126 -3.14 0.11 -3.91
C ASP A 126 -2.10 -0.77 -3.17
N GLN A 127 -1.44 -0.21 -2.15
CA GLN A 127 -0.48 -0.93 -1.28
C GLN A 127 -1.16 -1.77 -0.18
N GLY A 128 -2.48 -1.64 0.02
CA GLY A 128 -3.20 -2.35 1.08
C GLY A 128 -2.91 -1.85 2.51
N ILE A 129 -2.34 -0.66 2.65
CA ILE A 129 -2.09 0.00 3.95
C ILE A 129 -3.41 0.45 4.59
N ILE A 130 -4.35 0.92 3.76
CA ILE A 130 -5.70 1.30 4.17
C ILE A 130 -6.73 0.55 3.34
N THR A 131 -7.93 0.38 3.87
CA THR A 131 -9.06 -0.26 3.18
C THR A 131 -10.37 0.49 3.45
N PRO A 132 -11.31 0.55 2.48
CA PRO A 132 -12.64 1.10 2.73
C PRO A 132 -13.35 0.37 3.89
N SER A 133 -13.99 1.13 4.78
CA SER A 133 -14.70 0.56 5.93
C SER A 133 -16.21 0.39 5.70
N HIS A 134 -16.79 -0.61 6.36
CA HIS A 134 -18.23 -0.92 6.32
C HIS A 134 -19.11 0.15 6.99
N ALA A 135 -18.52 0.97 7.87
CA ALA A 135 -19.21 2.09 8.52
C ALA A 135 -19.73 3.12 7.50
N GLY A 136 -19.18 3.15 6.29
CA GLY A 136 -19.66 3.99 5.19
C GLY A 136 -21.09 3.70 4.76
N TYR A 137 -21.60 2.47 4.94
CA TYR A 137 -22.99 2.15 4.61
C TYR A 137 -23.93 2.79 5.62
N VAL A 138 -23.76 2.45 6.91
CA VAL A 138 -24.54 3.00 8.03
C VAL A 138 -24.47 4.53 8.09
N LEU A 139 -23.29 5.10 7.82
CA LEU A 139 -23.11 6.55 7.77
C LEU A 139 -23.95 7.20 6.67
N ASN A 140 -23.96 6.63 5.46
CA ASN A 140 -24.66 7.22 4.33
C ASN A 140 -26.15 6.86 4.26
N THR A 141 -26.62 5.77 4.85
CA THR A 141 -28.03 5.34 4.81
C THR A 141 -28.83 5.78 6.03
N VAL A 142 -28.27 5.67 7.23
CA VAL A 142 -28.99 5.91 8.50
C VAL A 142 -28.59 7.25 9.12
N LEU A 143 -27.29 7.52 9.25
CA LEU A 143 -26.82 8.69 9.98
C LEU A 143 -26.92 10.00 9.17
N ALA A 144 -26.63 9.98 7.87
CA ALA A 144 -26.69 11.19 7.04
C ALA A 144 -28.10 11.82 7.02
N PRO A 145 -29.19 11.08 6.77
CA PRO A 145 -30.55 11.64 6.86
C PRO A 145 -30.91 12.12 8.27
N LEU A 146 -30.55 11.36 9.31
CA LEU A 146 -30.79 11.73 10.71
C LEU A 146 -30.09 13.05 11.09
N LEU A 147 -28.93 13.32 10.48
CA LEU A 147 -28.15 14.54 10.69
C LEU A 147 -28.49 15.67 9.70
N GLY A 148 -29.55 15.53 8.91
CA GLY A 148 -30.00 16.53 7.93
C GLY A 148 -29.04 16.72 6.75
N LEU A 149 -28.16 15.75 6.49
CA LEU A 149 -27.25 15.73 5.35
C LEU A 149 -27.93 15.04 4.15
N PRO A 150 -27.61 15.45 2.91
CA PRO A 150 -28.16 14.81 1.72
C PRO A 150 -27.70 13.35 1.63
N LEU A 151 -28.66 12.45 1.39
CA LEU A 151 -28.42 11.04 1.14
C LEU A 151 -27.55 10.89 -0.12
N ASN A 152 -26.34 10.37 0.01
CA ASN A 152 -25.51 10.01 -1.14
C ASN A 152 -25.85 8.59 -1.61
N THR A 153 -26.75 8.48 -2.57
CA THR A 153 -27.26 7.20 -3.09
C THR A 153 -26.18 6.35 -3.75
N GLN A 154 -25.20 6.98 -4.41
CA GLN A 154 -24.07 6.28 -5.01
C GLN A 154 -23.16 5.68 -3.95
N ALA A 155 -22.75 6.48 -2.95
CA ALA A 155 -21.92 6.01 -1.84
C ALA A 155 -22.63 4.92 -1.01
N ALA A 156 -23.94 5.05 -0.79
CA ALA A 156 -24.75 4.02 -0.16
C ALA A 156 -24.76 2.71 -0.97
N SER A 157 -24.83 2.78 -2.31
CA SER A 157 -24.80 1.58 -3.17
C SER A 157 -23.44 0.88 -3.17
N GLU A 158 -22.34 1.63 -3.16
CA GLU A 158 -20.98 1.09 -3.08
C GLU A 158 -20.74 0.46 -1.72
N ALA A 159 -21.11 1.16 -0.64
CA ALA A 159 -20.97 0.64 0.70
C ALA A 159 -21.89 -0.58 0.96
N LYS A 160 -23.07 -0.64 0.33
CA LYS A 160 -23.93 -1.83 0.34
C LYS A 160 -23.26 -3.04 -0.31
N LYS A 161 -22.58 -2.84 -1.45
CA LYS A 161 -21.82 -3.92 -2.11
C LYS A 161 -20.72 -4.46 -1.18
N VAL A 162 -19.99 -3.58 -0.51
CA VAL A 162 -18.94 -3.94 0.46
C VAL A 162 -19.51 -4.68 1.67
N LEU A 163 -20.66 -4.24 2.20
CA LEU A 163 -21.38 -4.94 3.26
C LEU A 163 -21.80 -6.35 2.81
N VAL A 164 -22.42 -6.47 1.64
CA VAL A 164 -22.88 -7.77 1.14
C VAL A 164 -21.69 -8.71 0.87
N SER A 165 -20.57 -8.21 0.36
CA SER A 165 -19.38 -9.03 0.09
C SER A 165 -18.66 -9.51 1.36
N SER A 166 -18.89 -8.87 2.51
CA SER A 166 -18.26 -9.23 3.78
C SER A 166 -19.10 -10.21 4.62
N LEU A 167 -20.42 -10.32 4.37
CA LEU A 167 -21.31 -11.24 5.09
C LEU A 167 -20.86 -12.72 5.03
N PRO A 168 -20.42 -13.29 3.88
CA PRO A 168 -19.90 -14.66 3.85
C PRO A 168 -18.66 -14.85 4.73
N THR A 169 -17.80 -13.84 4.78
CA THR A 169 -16.60 -13.84 5.62
C THR A 169 -17.00 -13.86 7.10
N ILE A 170 -17.96 -13.01 7.50
CA ILE A 170 -18.47 -12.98 8.88
C ILE A 170 -19.07 -14.34 9.27
N GLU A 171 -19.97 -14.89 8.44
CA GLU A 171 -20.65 -16.16 8.75
C GLU A 171 -19.72 -17.37 8.80
N ASN A 172 -18.71 -17.43 7.93
CA ASN A 172 -17.86 -18.62 7.80
C ASN A 172 -16.57 -18.53 8.61
N ILE A 173 -16.03 -17.33 8.83
CA ILE A 173 -14.72 -17.15 9.46
C ILE A 173 -14.85 -16.59 10.87
N TRP A 174 -15.70 -15.59 11.07
CA TRP A 174 -15.77 -14.85 12.34
C TRP A 174 -16.77 -15.45 13.32
N LEU A 175 -17.86 -16.05 12.82
CA LEU A 175 -18.85 -16.74 13.64
C LEU A 175 -18.54 -18.25 13.70
N LYS A 176 -17.71 -18.61 14.68
CA LYS A 176 -17.29 -19.99 14.97
C LYS A 176 -18.39 -20.74 15.74
N ARG A 177 -18.49 -22.07 15.54
CA ARG A 177 -19.59 -22.90 16.08
C ARG A 177 -19.69 -22.91 17.61
N ASP A 178 -18.59 -22.63 18.31
CA ASP A 178 -18.54 -22.79 19.75
C ASP A 178 -18.91 -21.51 20.52
N GLY A 179 -19.00 -20.35 19.85
CA GLY A 179 -19.28 -19.06 20.48
C GLY A 179 -20.42 -18.28 19.84
N GLN A 180 -21.14 -17.51 20.65
CA GLN A 180 -22.33 -16.74 20.25
C GLN A 180 -21.99 -15.37 19.63
N PHE A 181 -20.72 -14.96 19.71
CA PHE A 181 -20.24 -13.63 19.33
C PHE A 181 -19.02 -13.73 18.41
N LEU A 182 -18.60 -12.61 17.81
CA LEU A 182 -17.47 -12.56 16.89
C LEU A 182 -16.22 -13.22 17.47
N LEU A 183 -15.47 -13.93 16.61
CA LEU A 183 -14.28 -14.72 16.95
C LEU A 183 -14.55 -15.94 17.84
N GLY A 184 -15.81 -16.28 18.10
CA GLY A 184 -16.20 -17.39 18.95
C GLY A 184 -16.17 -17.06 20.44
N SER A 185 -16.37 -15.79 20.83
CA SER A 185 -16.49 -15.42 22.23
C SER A 185 -17.87 -15.79 22.82
N PHE A 186 -17.93 -15.89 24.15
CA PHE A 186 -19.16 -16.13 24.94
C PHE A 186 -19.73 -14.85 25.56
N ARG A 187 -19.10 -13.70 25.30
CA ARG A 187 -19.56 -12.38 25.74
C ARG A 187 -19.49 -11.41 24.57
N PRO A 188 -20.42 -10.45 24.48
CA PRO A 188 -20.40 -9.44 23.43
C PRO A 188 -19.22 -8.50 23.64
N SER A 189 -18.49 -8.23 22.57
CA SER A 189 -17.44 -7.22 22.47
C SER A 189 -17.98 -5.93 21.86
N ILE A 190 -17.20 -4.86 21.92
CA ILE A 190 -17.59 -3.59 21.30
C ILE A 190 -17.79 -3.70 19.77
N ALA A 191 -17.12 -4.65 19.12
CA ALA A 191 -17.34 -4.95 17.71
C ALA A 191 -18.72 -5.58 17.50
N ASP A 192 -19.16 -6.44 18.40
CA ASP A 192 -20.51 -7.02 18.36
C ASP A 192 -21.58 -5.93 18.51
N LEU A 193 -21.35 -4.97 19.40
CA LEU A 193 -22.26 -3.84 19.64
C LEU A 193 -22.32 -2.87 18.46
N SER A 194 -21.17 -2.54 17.87
CA SER A 194 -21.07 -1.52 16.81
C SER A 194 -21.66 -1.96 15.47
N LEU A 195 -21.85 -3.27 15.25
CA LEU A 195 -22.36 -3.80 13.99
C LEU A 195 -23.88 -4.08 14.00
N ILE A 196 -24.52 -4.00 15.16
CA ILE A 196 -25.99 -4.08 15.23
C ILE A 196 -26.54 -2.69 14.92
N SER A 197 -27.13 -2.57 13.74
CA SER A 197 -27.94 -1.41 13.38
C SER A 197 -29.37 -1.87 13.15
N ASP A 198 -30.33 -1.12 13.68
CA ASP A 198 -31.76 -1.32 13.41
C ASP A 198 -32.08 -0.79 12.01
N GLU A 199 -32.00 -1.67 11.01
CA GLU A 199 -32.35 -1.34 9.62
C GLU A 199 -33.68 -1.97 9.19
N LYS A 200 -34.51 -1.18 8.49
CA LYS A 200 -35.73 -1.65 7.82
C LYS A 200 -35.49 -2.71 6.73
N ASP A 201 -34.27 -2.81 6.21
CA ASP A 201 -33.87 -3.73 5.14
C ASP A 201 -33.14 -4.99 5.65
N HIS A 202 -33.08 -5.17 6.97
CA HIS A 202 -32.33 -6.25 7.63
C HIS A 202 -32.66 -7.64 7.08
N ASP A 203 -33.94 -7.97 6.94
CA ASP A 203 -34.39 -9.29 6.50
C ASP A 203 -34.02 -9.60 5.04
N ARG A 204 -33.96 -8.57 4.19
CA ARG A 204 -33.60 -8.74 2.78
C ARG A 204 -32.10 -8.95 2.58
N ILE A 205 -31.26 -8.31 3.40
CA ILE A 205 -29.80 -8.31 3.25
C ILE A 205 -29.17 -9.46 4.03
N ILE A 206 -29.63 -9.69 5.26
CA ILE A 206 -29.04 -10.64 6.20
C ILE A 206 -29.79 -11.97 6.21
N GLY A 207 -31.03 -12.01 5.70
CA GLY A 207 -31.87 -13.21 5.64
C GLY A 207 -31.19 -14.52 5.20
N PRO A 208 -30.31 -14.52 4.18
CA PRO A 208 -29.59 -15.73 3.78
C PRO A 208 -28.56 -16.26 4.79
N TYR A 209 -28.10 -15.44 5.74
CA TYR A 209 -26.97 -15.68 6.63
C TYR A 209 -27.44 -16.00 8.06
N LYS A 210 -27.84 -17.24 8.31
CA LYS A 210 -28.49 -17.66 9.57
C LYS A 210 -27.65 -17.41 10.81
N LYS A 211 -26.33 -17.64 10.75
CA LYS A 211 -25.49 -17.39 11.93
C LYS A 211 -25.37 -15.91 12.24
N VAL A 212 -25.40 -15.06 11.21
CA VAL A 212 -25.36 -13.61 11.37
C VAL A 212 -26.65 -13.14 12.05
N GLN A 213 -27.81 -13.73 11.70
CA GLN A 213 -29.07 -13.45 12.40
C GLN A 213 -29.02 -13.86 13.88
N GLU A 214 -28.58 -15.08 14.17
CA GLU A 214 -28.44 -15.59 15.55
C GLU A 214 -27.47 -14.74 16.38
N TRP A 215 -26.38 -14.28 15.77
CA TRP A 215 -25.41 -13.39 16.40
C TRP A 215 -26.01 -12.02 16.74
N ILE A 216 -26.75 -11.41 15.81
CA ILE A 216 -27.43 -10.13 16.03
C ILE A 216 -28.43 -10.25 17.19
N GLU A 217 -29.22 -11.32 17.20
CA GLU A 217 -30.20 -11.57 18.27
C GLU A 217 -29.52 -11.85 19.61
N SER A 218 -28.46 -12.66 19.63
CA SER A 218 -27.66 -12.95 20.83
C SER A 218 -27.08 -11.67 21.43
N THR A 219 -26.62 -10.76 20.57
CA THR A 219 -26.04 -9.51 21.01
C THR A 219 -27.10 -8.52 21.49
N LYS A 220 -28.25 -8.40 20.81
CA LYS A 220 -29.41 -7.63 21.32
C LYS A 220 -29.89 -8.14 22.68
N ASN A 221 -29.94 -9.45 22.88
CA ASN A 221 -30.35 -10.03 24.15
C ASN A 221 -29.33 -9.78 25.26
N ALA A 222 -28.04 -9.86 24.96
CA ALA A 222 -26.97 -9.62 25.92
C ALA A 222 -26.86 -8.14 26.35
N THR A 223 -27.39 -7.21 25.55
CA THR A 223 -27.31 -5.76 25.81
C THR A 223 -28.54 -5.18 26.48
N LYS A 224 -29.61 -5.95 26.64
CA LYS A 224 -30.82 -5.50 27.34
C LYS A 224 -30.57 -5.30 28.84
N PRO A 225 -31.14 -4.25 29.47
CA PRO A 225 -32.03 -3.24 28.90
C PRO A 225 -31.30 -1.96 28.42
N HIS A 226 -29.98 -2.00 28.27
CA HIS A 226 -29.16 -0.80 28.10
C HIS A 226 -29.14 -0.24 26.68
N PHE A 227 -29.40 -1.10 25.68
CA PHE A 227 -29.46 -0.74 24.28
C PHE A 227 -30.69 -1.42 23.66
N ASP A 228 -31.60 -0.60 23.13
CA ASP A 228 -32.76 -1.03 22.33
C ASP A 228 -32.39 -1.06 20.84
#